data_AF-A0A352SRQ9-F1
#
_entry.id   AF-A0A352SRQ9-F1
#
_cell.length_a   1.000
_cell.length_b   1.000
_cell.length_c   1.000
_cell.angle_alpha   90.00
_cell.angle_beta   90.00
_cell.angle_gamma   90.00
#
_symmetry.space_group_name_H-M   'P 1'
#
loop_
_entity.id
_entity.type
_entity.pdbx_description
1 polymer ?
#
loop_
_entity_poly.entity_id
_entity_poly.type
_entity_poly.pdbx_seq_one_letter_code
_entity_poly.pdbx_strand_id
1 'polypeptide(L)'
;VSMEEAMPAVFAQLDTVRAQLEAHYADMQDLEFTVQQGKLYMLQTRSGKRTAAAALRMAVEMAEEGLISRNEALLRLDPVALDQLLHPT
;
A
#
# COMPACT_ATOMS: atom_id res chain seq x y z
N VAL A 1 -17.61 5.68 -16.41
CA VAL A 1 -16.90 4.57 -17.05
C VAL A 1 -15.59 4.41 -16.32
N SER A 2 -15.34 3.27 -15.70
CA SER A 2 -14.08 3.01 -15.02
C SER A 2 -12.92 2.87 -16.03
N MET A 3 -11.68 2.93 -15.56
CA MET A 3 -10.53 2.61 -16.43
C MET A 3 -10.57 1.16 -16.92
N GLU A 4 -11.07 0.24 -16.11
CA GLU A 4 -11.25 -1.17 -16.47
C GLU A 4 -12.23 -1.31 -17.64
N GLU A 5 -13.34 -0.56 -17.65
CA GLU A 5 -14.30 -0.55 -18.74
C GLU A 5 -13.78 0.19 -19.98
N ALA A 6 -13.12 1.33 -19.79
CA ALA A 6 -12.69 2.21 -20.88
C ALA A 6 -11.40 1.72 -21.58
N MET A 7 -10.50 1.07 -20.84
CA MET A 7 -9.17 0.67 -21.29
C MET A 7 -8.74 -0.69 -20.69
N PRO A 8 -9.50 -1.77 -20.91
CA PRO A 8 -9.32 -3.05 -20.19
C PRO A 8 -7.91 -3.64 -20.33
N ALA A 9 -7.29 -3.53 -21.51
CA ALA A 9 -5.94 -4.03 -21.74
C ALA A 9 -4.87 -3.27 -20.94
N VAL A 10 -5.02 -1.95 -20.77
CA VAL A 10 -4.08 -1.14 -19.99
C VAL A 10 -4.31 -1.37 -18.50
N PHE A 11 -5.56 -1.53 -18.08
CA PHE A 11 -5.90 -1.87 -16.70
C PHE A 11 -5.29 -3.22 -16.27
N ALA A 12 -5.37 -4.25 -17.12
CA ALA A 12 -4.74 -5.54 -16.84
C ALA A 12 -3.21 -5.45 -16.72
N GLN A 13 -2.56 -4.59 -17.51
CA GLN A 13 -1.13 -4.32 -17.37
C GLN A 13 -0.81 -3.61 -16.04
N LEU A 14 -1.61 -2.61 -15.67
CA LEU A 14 -1.44 -1.89 -14.41
C LEU A 14 -1.61 -2.83 -13.21
N ASP A 15 -2.62 -3.72 -13.25
CA ASP A 15 -2.86 -4.68 -12.18
C ASP A 15 -1.70 -5.69 -12.02
N THR A 16 -1.13 -6.13 -13.16
CA THR A 16 0.08 -6.97 -13.16
C THR A 16 1.26 -6.25 -12.50
N VAL A 17 1.48 -4.97 -12.85
CA VAL A 17 2.56 -4.16 -12.25
C VAL A 17 2.32 -3.94 -10.75
N ARG A 18 1.07 -3.64 -10.35
CA ARG A 18 0.68 -3.52 -8.92
C ARG A 18 1.08 -4.77 -8.15
N ALA A 19 0.66 -5.94 -8.61
CA ALA A 19 0.94 -7.20 -7.93
C ALA A 19 2.45 -7.48 -7.80
N GLN A 20 3.24 -7.14 -8.83
CA GLN A 20 4.69 -7.27 -8.79
C GLN A 20 5.34 -6.33 -7.78
N LEU A 21 4.91 -5.07 -7.72
CA LEU A 21 5.47 -4.09 -6.80
C LEU A 21 5.09 -4.39 -5.35
N GLU A 22 3.84 -4.79 -5.08
CA GLU A 22 3.43 -5.21 -3.73
C GLU A 22 4.20 -6.45 -3.26
N ALA A 23 4.42 -7.43 -4.15
CA ALA A 23 5.24 -8.60 -3.83
C ALA A 23 6.72 -8.24 -3.60
N HIS A 24 7.27 -7.31 -4.40
CA HIS A 24 8.67 -6.88 -4.29
C HIS A 24 8.94 -6.10 -2.99
N TYR A 25 8.07 -5.16 -2.65
CA TYR A 25 8.22 -4.31 -1.47
C TYR A 25 7.60 -4.92 -0.21
N ALA A 26 6.90 -6.05 -0.33
CA ALA A 26 6.14 -6.70 0.73
C ALA A 26 5.19 -5.72 1.46
N ASP A 27 4.66 -4.75 0.73
CA ASP A 27 3.88 -3.65 1.28
C ASP A 27 2.92 -3.08 0.22
N MET A 28 1.82 -2.48 0.66
CA MET A 28 0.87 -1.78 -0.21
C MET A 28 1.55 -0.59 -0.86
N GLN A 29 1.35 -0.43 -2.17
CA GLN A 29 2.00 0.60 -2.96
C GLN A 29 1.01 1.67 -3.43
N ASP A 30 1.40 2.93 -3.26
CA ASP A 30 0.81 4.10 -3.91
C ASP A 30 1.51 4.29 -5.26
N LEU A 31 0.74 4.21 -6.36
CA LEU A 31 1.26 4.17 -7.73
C LEU A 31 0.84 5.42 -8.51
N GLU A 32 1.82 6.12 -9.08
CA GLU A 32 1.58 7.18 -10.05
C GLU A 32 1.93 6.68 -11.44
N PHE A 33 1.00 6.82 -12.38
CA PHE A 33 1.16 6.35 -13.76
C PHE A 33 0.46 7.29 -14.73
N THR A 34 0.82 7.18 -16.00
CA THR A 34 0.11 7.83 -17.10
C THR A 34 -0.11 6.85 -18.24
N VAL A 35 -1.12 7.11 -19.06
CA VAL A 35 -1.41 6.35 -20.26
C VAL A 35 -1.34 7.29 -21.44
N GLN A 36 -0.35 7.08 -22.31
CA GLN A 36 -0.16 7.90 -23.50
C GLN A 36 -0.26 7.02 -24.74
N GLN A 37 -1.21 7.32 -25.63
CA GLN A 37 -1.44 6.57 -26.87
C GLN A 37 -1.60 5.05 -26.64
N GLY A 38 -2.34 4.68 -25.59
CA GLY A 38 -2.59 3.28 -25.23
C GLY A 38 -1.43 2.56 -24.55
N LYS A 39 -0.31 3.24 -24.28
CA LYS A 39 0.83 2.68 -23.58
C LYS A 39 0.88 3.16 -22.12
N LEU A 40 1.03 2.21 -21.20
CA LEU A 40 1.22 2.46 -19.77
C LEU A 40 2.66 2.93 -19.49
N TYR A 41 2.78 3.99 -18.69
CA TYR A 41 4.05 4.47 -18.14
C TYR A 41 3.91 4.62 -16.63
N MET A 42 4.78 3.96 -15.87
CA MET A 42 4.89 4.17 -14.43
C MET A 42 5.78 5.38 -14.17
N LEU A 43 5.31 6.30 -13.34
CA LEU A 43 6.00 7.55 -13.02
C LEU A 43 6.65 7.47 -11.64
N GLN A 44 5.92 6.95 -10.66
CA GLN A 44 6.39 6.81 -9.29
C GLN A 44 5.70 5.61 -8.61
N THR A 45 6.41 4.99 -7.68
CA THR A 45 5.83 4.08 -6.68
C THR A 45 6.47 4.39 -5.34
N ARG A 46 5.67 4.27 -4.28
CA ARG A 46 6.13 4.34 -2.90
C ARG A 46 5.22 3.50 -2.02
N SER A 47 5.71 3.08 -0.86
CA SER A 47 4.84 2.55 0.19
C SER A 47 3.69 3.51 0.43
N GLY A 48 2.48 3.00 0.27
CA GLY A 48 1.28 3.80 0.42
C GLY A 48 1.15 4.30 1.85
N LYS A 49 0.84 5.59 2.00
CA LYS A 49 0.66 6.19 3.31
C LYS A 49 -0.55 5.53 3.99
N ARG A 50 -0.30 4.81 5.08
CA ARG A 50 -1.33 4.43 6.05
C ARG A 50 -1.39 5.49 7.14
N THR A 51 -2.55 5.72 7.71
CA THR A 51 -2.61 6.48 8.96
C THR A 51 -1.92 5.67 10.04
N ALA A 52 -1.27 6.33 11.00
CA ALA A 52 -0.66 5.66 12.15
C ALA A 52 -1.68 4.76 12.89
N ALA A 53 -2.94 5.20 12.96
CA ALA A 53 -4.04 4.44 13.54
C ALA A 53 -4.32 3.13 12.78
N ALA A 54 -4.35 3.18 11.44
CA ALA A 54 -4.59 1.99 10.62
C ALA A 54 -3.43 1.00 10.72
N ALA A 55 -2.19 1.50 10.68
CA ALA A 55 -0.99 0.66 10.83
C ALA A 55 -0.95 -0.04 12.21
N LEU A 56 -1.25 0.71 13.28
CA LEU A 56 -1.33 0.16 14.65
C LEU A 56 -2.41 -0.91 14.76
N ARG A 57 -3.62 -0.62 14.27
CA ARG A 57 -4.75 -1.56 14.31
C ARG A 57 -4.40 -2.87 13.61
N MET A 58 -3.86 -2.79 12.39
CA MET A 58 -3.46 -3.98 11.63
C MET A 58 -2.37 -4.79 12.35
N ALA A 59 -1.36 -4.12 12.91
CA ALA A 59 -0.29 -4.79 13.64
C ALA A 59 -0.80 -5.55 14.87
N VAL A 60 -1.78 -4.99 15.60
CA VAL A 60 -2.44 -5.64 16.73
C VAL A 60 -3.28 -6.83 16.26
N GLU A 61 -4.15 -6.64 15.27
CA GLU A 61 -5.03 -7.69 14.75
C GLU A 61 -4.21 -8.89 14.23
N MET A 62 -3.16 -8.66 13.43
CA MET A 62 -2.28 -9.74 12.95
C MET A 62 -1.56 -10.50 14.08
N ALA A 63 -1.23 -9.83 15.19
CA ALA A 63 -0.60 -10.47 16.33
C ALA A 63 -1.60 -11.28 17.18
N GLU A 64 -2.84 -10.81 17.31
CA GLU A 64 -3.94 -11.53 17.98
C GLU A 64 -4.37 -12.77 17.18
N GLU A 65 -4.36 -12.68 15.86
CA GLU A 65 -4.63 -13.80 14.94
C GLU A 65 -3.46 -14.79 14.80
N GLY A 66 -2.30 -14.49 15.39
CA GLY A 66 -1.11 -15.34 15.34
C GLY A 66 -0.38 -15.37 13.99
N LEU A 67 -0.69 -14.42 13.10
CA LEU A 67 -0.03 -14.27 11.80
C LEU A 67 1.41 -13.74 11.93
N ILE A 68 1.64 -12.93 12.96
CA ILE A 68 2.97 -12.39 13.31
C ILE A 68 3.20 -12.48 14.83
N SER A 69 4.46 -12.48 15.23
CA SER A 69 4.79 -12.37 16.66
C SER A 69 4.54 -10.95 17.18
N ARG A 70 4.34 -10.80 18.49
CA ARG A 70 4.24 -9.47 19.12
C ARG A 70 5.49 -8.59 18.88
N ASN A 71 6.68 -9.20 18.83
CA ASN A 71 7.92 -8.48 18.52
C ASN A 71 7.93 -7.98 17.07
N GLU A 72 7.41 -8.77 16.14
CA GLU A 72 7.32 -8.38 14.74
C GLU A 72 6.26 -7.29 14.53
N ALA A 73 5.14 -7.34 15.25
CA ALA A 73 4.15 -6.26 15.27
C ALA A 73 4.76 -4.94 15.75
N LEU A 74 5.60 -4.96 16.79
CA LEU A 74 6.30 -3.78 17.30
C LEU A 74 7.27 -3.19 16.27
N LEU A 75 8.05 -4.04 15.58
CA LEU A 75 9.04 -3.59 14.59
C LEU A 75 8.42 -3.07 13.28
N ARG A 76 7.15 -3.39 13.01
CA ARG A 76 6.41 -2.90 11.83
C ARG A 76 5.85 -1.48 12.02
N LEU A 77 5.90 -0.92 13.22
CA LEU A 77 5.39 0.42 13.51
C LEU A 77 6.53 1.44 13.47
N ASP A 78 6.35 2.49 12.68
CA ASP A 78 7.21 3.66 12.73
C ASP A 78 6.93 4.46 14.02
N PRO A 79 7.91 4.61 14.92
CA PRO A 79 7.74 5.39 16.15
C PRO A 79 7.31 6.83 15.90
N VAL A 80 7.72 7.42 14.78
CA VAL A 80 7.37 8.81 14.42
C VAL A 80 5.90 8.93 14.03
N ALA A 81 5.33 7.87 13.43
CA ALA A 81 3.91 7.85 13.09
C ALA A 81 3.02 7.84 14.34
N LEU A 82 3.47 7.22 15.46
CA LEU A 82 2.73 7.20 16.72
C LEU A 82 2.53 8.60 17.33
N ASP A 83 3.44 9.54 17.08
CA ASP A 83 3.33 10.93 17.57
C ASP A 83 2.06 11.62 17.05
N GLN A 84 1.60 11.26 15.86
CA GLN A 84 0.35 11.75 15.29
C GLN A 84 -0.90 11.28 16.06
N LEU A 85 -0.80 10.17 16.82
CA LEU A 85 -1.89 9.68 17.67
C LEU A 85 -1.91 10.34 19.06
N LEU A 86 -0.83 11.03 19.42
CA LEU A 86 -0.68 11.69 20.72
C LEU A 86 -1.15 13.15 20.72
N HIS A 87 -1.48 13.70 19.54
CA HIS A 87 -1.94 15.07 19.37
C HIS A 87 -3.40 15.11 18.90
N PRO A 88 -4.20 16.11 19.32
CA PRO A 88 -5.59 16.24 18.88
C PRO A 88 -5.65 16.48 17.36
N THR A 89 -6.57 15.78 16.69
CA THR A 89 -6.96 16.02 15.29
C THR A 89 -7.79 17.27 15.11
#